data_AF-A0A7C7Q8K8-F1
#
_entry.id   AF-A0A7C7Q8K8-F1
#
_cell.length_a   1.000
_cell.length_b   1.000
_cell.length_c   1.000
_cell.angle_alpha   90.00
_cell.angle_beta   90.00
_cell.angle_gamma   90.00
#
_symmetry.space_group_name_H-M   'P 1'
#
loop_
_entity.id
_entity.type
_entity.pdbx_description
1 polymer ?
#
loop_
_entity_poly.entity_id
_entity_poly.type
_entity_poly.pdbx_seq_one_letter_code
_entity_poly.pdbx_strand_id
1 'polypeptide(L)'
;MDAVFPHRALELLRGIEAELAELERQLRERRPPQGRPPSPEGGIATVTLAEIYARQGLISKAMRILEDVALKEPGQRDRARALMERLRGVQEGTPYVPEAQS
;
A
#
# COMPACT_ATOMS: atom_id res chain seq x y z
N MET A 1 36.58 27.20 28.81
CA MET A 1 36.93 26.06 27.95
C MET A 1 36.20 24.87 28.57
N ASP A 2 35.19 24.21 28.01
CA ASP A 2 34.80 24.06 26.61
C ASP A 2 33.30 23.73 26.50
N ALA A 3 32.51 24.65 25.94
CA ALA A 3 31.15 24.37 25.45
C ALA A 3 31.16 24.02 23.95
N VAL A 4 32.28 23.47 23.45
CA VAL A 4 32.51 23.23 22.01
C VAL A 4 31.83 21.94 21.53
N PHE A 5 31.61 20.98 22.44
CA PHE A 5 30.99 19.69 22.13
C PHE A 5 29.51 19.75 21.69
N PRO A 6 28.60 20.49 22.34
CA PRO A 6 27.19 20.52 21.91
C PRO A 6 27.00 21.18 20.54
N HIS A 7 27.78 22.22 20.22
CA HIS A 7 27.66 22.88 18.91
C HIS A 7 28.05 21.96 17.76
N ARG A 8 29.14 21.21 17.90
CA ARG A 8 29.56 20.26 16.86
C ARG A 8 28.56 19.11 16.67
N ALA A 9 27.96 18.64 17.76
CA ALA A 9 26.91 17.62 17.70
C ALA A 9 25.65 18.12 16.98
N LEU A 10 25.25 19.37 17.23
CA LEU A 10 24.10 19.99 16.56
C LEU A 10 24.34 20.23 15.07
N GLU A 11 25.57 20.60 14.68
CA GLU A 11 25.93 20.74 13.26
C GLU A 11 25.91 19.39 12.52
N LEU A 12 26.37 18.32 13.18
CA LEU A 12 26.29 16.96 12.62
C LEU A 12 24.84 16.49 12.47
N LEU A 13 23.98 16.72 13.47
CA LEU A 13 22.56 16.40 13.40
C LEU A 13 21.87 17.13 12.24
N ARG A 14 22.15 18.43 12.08
CA ARG A 14 21.61 19.23 10.97
C ARG A 14 22.05 18.69 9.60
N GLY A 15 23.29 18.22 9.49
CA GLY A 15 23.78 17.56 8.29
C GLY A 15 23.03 16.27 7.97
N ILE A 16 22.82 15.41 8.97
CA ILE A 16 22.07 14.15 8.83
C ILE A 16 20.61 14.40 8.43
N GLU A 17 19.96 15.40 9.04
CA GLU A 17 18.58 15.77 8.70
C GLU A 17 18.46 16.25 7.26
N ALA A 18 19.43 17.02 6.77
CA ALA A 18 19.47 17.49 5.38
C ALA A 18 19.67 16.32 4.39
N GLU A 19 20.58 15.40 4.70
CA GLU A 19 20.80 14.20 3.89
C GLU A 19 19.57 13.28 3.85
N LEU A 20 18.87 13.15 4.99
CA LEU A 20 17.63 12.37 5.07
C LEU A 20 16.52 13.00 4.22
N ALA A 21 16.35 14.32 4.29
CA ALA A 21 15.35 15.03 3.49
C ALA A 21 15.62 14.90 1.98
N GLU A 22 16.88 14.94 1.57
CA GLU A 22 17.30 14.72 0.19
C GLU A 22 17.02 13.28 -0.25
N LEU A 23 17.32 12.29 0.61
CA LEU A 23 17.03 10.89 0.33
C LEU A 23 15.52 10.65 0.20
N GLU A 24 14.70 11.26 1.05
CA GLU A 24 13.24 11.19 0.95
C GLU A 24 12.70 11.81 -0.33
N ARG A 25 13.27 12.96 -0.75
CA ARG A 25 12.93 13.58 -2.03
C ARG A 25 13.28 12.66 -3.19
N GLN A 26 14.50 12.12 -3.21
CA GLN A 26 14.95 11.18 -4.24
C GLN A 26 14.09 9.91 -4.25
N LEU A 27 13.69 9.39 -3.09
CA LEU A 27 12.77 8.26 -3.01
C LEU A 27 11.37 8.63 -3.54
N ARG A 28 10.92 9.87 -3.38
CA ARG A 28 9.64 10.35 -3.93
C ARG A 28 9.71 10.57 -5.44
N GLU A 29 10.86 10.99 -5.97
CA GLU A 29 11.12 11.20 -7.40
C GLU A 29 11.41 9.88 -8.14
N ARG A 30 12.13 8.96 -7.50
CA ARG A 30 12.44 7.61 -8.02
C ARG A 30 11.33 6.61 -7.77
N ARG A 31 10.45 6.87 -6.80
CA ARG A 31 9.14 6.24 -6.85
C ARG A 31 8.58 6.66 -8.19
N PRO A 32 8.23 5.72 -9.08
CA PRO A 32 7.37 6.09 -10.18
C PRO A 32 6.18 6.84 -9.56
N PRO A 33 5.48 7.73 -10.30
CA PRO A 33 4.12 8.03 -9.89
C PRO A 33 3.50 6.69 -9.52
N GLN A 34 2.74 6.60 -8.44
CA GLN A 34 1.88 5.42 -8.28
C GLN A 34 0.81 5.48 -9.39
N GLY A 35 1.24 5.46 -10.65
CA GLY A 35 0.54 4.91 -11.77
C GLY A 35 0.32 3.48 -11.35
N ARG A 36 -0.92 3.24 -10.93
CA ARG A 36 -1.55 1.94 -10.96
C ARG A 36 -0.90 1.09 -12.06
N PRO A 37 -0.49 -0.17 -11.79
CA PRO A 37 -0.41 -1.10 -12.89
C PRO A 37 -1.75 -0.99 -13.65
N PRO A 38 -1.74 -0.87 -14.98
CA PRO A 38 -2.96 -0.69 -15.75
C PRO A 38 -3.98 -1.70 -15.25
N SER A 39 -5.08 -1.19 -14.69
CA SER A 39 -6.23 -2.03 -14.39
C SER A 39 -6.55 -2.73 -15.71
N PRO A 40 -6.70 -4.06 -15.76
CA PRO A 40 -6.97 -4.76 -17.00
C PRO A 40 -8.10 -4.02 -17.73
N GLU A 41 -7.76 -3.58 -18.92
CA GLU A 41 -8.35 -2.45 -19.62
C GLU A 41 -9.89 -2.53 -19.64
N GLY A 42 -10.55 -1.45 -19.21
CA GLY A 42 -11.99 -1.24 -19.41
C GLY A 42 -12.96 -2.01 -18.50
N GLY A 43 -12.49 -2.91 -17.63
CA GLY A 43 -13.37 -3.63 -16.70
C GLY A 43 -13.80 -2.79 -15.49
N ILE A 44 -15.08 -2.86 -15.10
CA ILE A 44 -15.54 -2.33 -13.81
C ILE A 44 -14.82 -3.11 -12.71
N ALA A 45 -13.99 -2.44 -11.92
CA ALA A 45 -13.41 -3.03 -10.72
C ALA A 45 -14.56 -3.41 -9.78
N THR A 46 -14.61 -4.67 -9.37
CA THR A 46 -15.67 -5.18 -8.47
C THR A 46 -15.05 -5.97 -7.34
N VAL A 47 -15.78 -6.08 -6.22
CA VAL A 47 -15.36 -6.96 -5.12
C VAL A 47 -15.24 -8.40 -5.60
N THR A 48 -16.14 -8.85 -6.49
CA THR A 48 -16.11 -10.21 -7.06
C THR A 48 -14.80 -10.50 -7.79
N LEU A 49 -14.28 -9.55 -8.57
CA LEU A 49 -13.01 -9.74 -9.27
C LEU A 49 -11.84 -9.90 -8.27
N ALA A 50 -11.84 -9.11 -7.20
CA ALA A 50 -10.84 -9.26 -6.14
C ALA A 50 -10.97 -10.60 -5.41
N GLU A 51 -12.19 -11.08 -5.13
CA GLU A 51 -12.44 -12.39 -4.52
C GLU A 51 -11.87 -13.52 -5.38
N ILE A 52 -12.05 -13.45 -6.71
CA ILE A 52 -11.48 -14.44 -7.64
C ILE A 52 -9.95 -14.46 -7.55
N TYR A 53 -9.30 -13.30 -7.56
CA TYR A 53 -7.84 -13.24 -7.43
C TYR A 53 -7.36 -13.72 -6.06
N ALA A 54 -8.05 -13.39 -4.98
CA ALA A 54 -7.72 -13.88 -3.64
C ALA A 54 -7.80 -15.41 -3.57
N ARG A 55 -8.82 -16.02 -4.18
CA ARG A 55 -8.96 -17.49 -4.27
C ARG A 55 -7.87 -18.16 -5.11
N GLN A 56 -7.22 -17.43 -6.00
CA GLN A 56 -6.07 -17.89 -6.77
C GLN A 56 -4.74 -17.69 -6.02
N GLY A 57 -4.78 -17.14 -4.80
CA GLY A 57 -3.59 -16.76 -4.04
C GLY A 57 -2.93 -15.46 -4.50
N LEU A 58 -3.57 -14.72 -5.41
CA LEU A 58 -3.09 -13.45 -5.94
C LEU A 58 -3.50 -12.28 -5.03
N ILE A 59 -3.04 -12.31 -3.78
CA ILE A 59 -3.48 -11.43 -2.68
C ILE A 59 -3.17 -9.96 -2.97
N SER A 60 -1.97 -9.67 -3.44
CA SER A 60 -1.53 -8.31 -3.77
C SER A 60 -2.39 -7.69 -4.87
N LYS A 61 -2.83 -8.52 -5.85
CA LYS A 61 -3.72 -8.07 -6.93
C LYS A 61 -5.13 -7.83 -6.42
N ALA A 62 -5.64 -8.72 -5.56
CA ALA A 62 -6.94 -8.57 -4.92
C ALA A 62 -7.01 -7.28 -4.08
N MET A 63 -6.00 -7.02 -3.25
CA MET A 63 -5.92 -5.81 -2.41
C MET A 63 -5.99 -4.52 -3.24
N ARG A 64 -5.22 -4.42 -4.33
CA ARG A 64 -5.23 -3.24 -5.22
C ARG A 64 -6.60 -3.00 -5.85
N ILE A 65 -7.30 -4.07 -6.24
CA ILE A 65 -8.64 -3.95 -6.81
C ILE A 65 -9.63 -3.47 -5.74
N LEU A 66 -9.52 -3.96 -4.51
CA LEU A 66 -10.38 -3.55 -3.41
C LEU A 66 -10.16 -2.09 -3.01
N GLU A 67 -8.93 -1.61 -3.04
CA GLU A 67 -8.61 -0.18 -2.86
C GLU A 67 -9.30 0.67 -3.94
N ASP A 68 -9.28 0.23 -5.20
CA ASP A 68 -9.94 0.93 -6.29
C ASP A 68 -11.46 0.96 -6.14
N VAL A 69 -12.06 -0.19 -5.81
CA VAL A 69 -13.50 -0.33 -5.55
C VAL A 69 -13.91 0.56 -4.37
N ALA A 70 -13.17 0.55 -3.27
CA ALA A 70 -13.49 1.35 -2.09
C ALA A 70 -13.47 2.86 -2.38
N LEU A 71 -12.61 3.30 -3.31
CA LEU A 71 -12.50 4.69 -3.72
C LEU A 71 -13.63 5.09 -4.70
N LYS A 72 -13.86 4.29 -5.74
CA LYS A 72 -14.71 4.66 -6.89
C LYS A 72 -16.17 4.21 -6.79
N GLU A 73 -16.46 3.15 -6.03
CA GLU A 73 -17.77 2.49 -6.00
C GLU A 73 -18.40 2.59 -4.59
N PRO A 74 -19.12 3.68 -4.25
CA PRO A 74 -19.67 3.87 -2.91
C PRO A 74 -20.54 2.71 -2.42
N GLY A 75 -21.34 2.11 -3.30
CA GLY A 75 -22.22 0.97 -2.98
C GLY A 75 -21.48 -0.34 -2.67
N GLN A 76 -20.20 -0.44 -3.02
CA GLN A 76 -19.36 -1.60 -2.73
C GLN A 76 -18.27 -1.31 -1.69
N ARG A 77 -18.16 -0.07 -1.20
CA ARG A 77 -17.07 0.38 -0.33
C ARG A 77 -16.93 -0.45 0.94
N ASP A 78 -18.04 -0.69 1.64
CA ASP A 78 -17.99 -1.43 2.91
C ASP A 78 -17.62 -2.89 2.69
N ARG A 79 -18.15 -3.51 1.63
CA ARG A 79 -17.79 -4.89 1.25
C ARG A 79 -16.33 -4.99 0.84
N ALA A 80 -15.81 -3.99 0.12
CA ALA A 80 -14.40 -3.93 -0.26
C ALA A 80 -13.49 -3.83 0.96
N ARG A 81 -13.82 -2.95 1.92
CA ARG A 81 -13.09 -2.82 3.20
C ARG A 81 -13.14 -4.10 4.01
N ALA A 82 -14.31 -4.72 4.17
CA ALA A 82 -14.45 -5.97 4.90
C ALA A 82 -13.60 -7.09 4.31
N LEU A 83 -13.53 -7.20 2.97
CA LEU A 83 -12.66 -8.17 2.34
C LEU A 83 -11.17 -7.83 2.50
N MET A 84 -10.77 -6.55 2.42
CA MET A 84 -9.38 -6.16 2.71
C MET A 84 -8.95 -6.57 4.12
N GLU A 85 -9.81 -6.38 5.12
CA GLU A 85 -9.52 -6.81 6.49
C GLU A 85 -9.33 -8.33 6.60
N ARG A 86 -10.17 -9.12 5.94
CA ARG A 86 -10.02 -10.60 5.94
C ARG A 86 -8.77 -11.08 5.21
N LEU A 87 -8.31 -10.32 4.22
CA LEU A 87 -7.08 -10.63 3.49
C LEU A 87 -5.81 -10.15 4.21
N ARG A 88 -5.93 -9.36 5.30
CA ARG A 88 -4.76 -8.96 6.10
C ARG A 88 -4.09 -10.20 6.68
N GLY A 89 -2.79 -10.31 6.46
CA GLY A 89 -1.98 -11.43 6.95
C GLY A 89 -2.05 -12.69 6.09
N VAL A 90 -2.86 -12.72 5.03
CA VAL A 90 -2.82 -13.82 4.04
C VAL A 90 -1.56 -13.66 3.18
N GLN A 91 -0.75 -14.71 3.11
CA GLN A 91 0.48 -14.71 2.33
C GLN A 91 0.19 -14.86 0.83
N GLU A 92 0.91 -14.12 0.00
CA GLU A 92 0.87 -14.29 -1.46
C GLU A 92 1.14 -15.76 -1.84
N GLY A 93 0.39 -16.27 -2.82
CA GLY A 93 0.43 -17.67 -3.23
C GLY A 93 -0.43 -18.61 -2.38
N THR A 94 -0.95 -18.16 -1.23
CA THR A 94 -1.90 -18.95 -0.42
C THR A 94 -3.32 -18.66 -0.87
N PRO A 95 -4.06 -19.65 -1.40
CA PRO A 95 -5.47 -19.47 -1.77
C PRO A 95 -6.31 -19.02 -0.58
N TYR A 96 -6.96 -17.88 -0.69
CA TYR A 96 -7.96 -17.45 0.29
C TYR A 96 -9.25 -18.25 0.10
N VAL A 97 -9.65 -18.99 1.13
CA VAL A 97 -10.95 -19.66 1.18
C VAL A 97 -11.85 -18.84 2.11
N PRO A 98 -12.91 -18.19 1.61
CA PRO A 98 -13.84 -17.51 2.49
C PRO A 98 -14.48 -18.55 3.41
N GLU A 99 -14.48 -18.28 4.72
CA GLU A 99 -15.28 -19.03 5.67
C GLU A 99 -16.73 -18.98 5.18
N ALA A 100 -17.34 -20.14 4.96
CA ALA A 100 -18.73 -20.21 4.57
C ALA A 100 -19.53 -19.51 5.68
N GLN A 101 -20.16 -18.38 5.33
CA GLN A 101 -21.10 -17.71 6.23
C GLN A 101 -22.22 -18.72 6.52
N SER A 102 -22.18 -19.33 7.70
CA SER A 102 -23.31 -20.07 8.27
C SER A 102 -24.38 -19.10 8.75
#